data_AF-A0A7X1DCE3-F1
#
_entry.id   AF-A0A7X1DCE3-F1
#
_cell.length_a   1.000
_cell.length_b   1.000
_cell.length_c   1.000
_cell.angle_alpha   90.00
_cell.angle_beta   90.00
_cell.angle_gamma   90.00
#
_symmetry.space_group_name_H-M   'P 1'
#
loop_
_entity.id
_entity.type
_entity.pdbx_description
1 polymer ?
#
loop_
_entity_poly.entity_id
_entity_poly.type
_entity_poly.pdbx_seq_one_letter_code
_entity_poly.pdbx_strand_id
1 'polypeptide(L)'
;MTSGFLDTLLQIVALFAAFFLIVLLLLVGIRHFLTRDEIPLERARRYQSWYQRFQLDGEVTAFLVVISATLVVCIIALQILAIPFQFILFIFWSTWLFHLLSLWKKTRVAQKFKKEMMQLLGLLLITGLYFVGYFSMNTMHSVLVQVVGSPWPIQFGIRSYLVLCSLLVAGGAVFIWQRIYVKLLK
;
A
#
# COMPACT_ATOMS: atom_id res chain seq x y z
N MET A 1 -29.04 -16.49 3.57
CA MET A 1 -27.59 -16.37 3.84
C MET A 1 -26.85 -15.42 2.89
N THR A 2 -27.43 -15.04 1.75
CA THR A 2 -26.83 -14.11 0.76
C THR A 2 -26.88 -12.62 1.13
N SER A 3 -27.82 -12.19 2.00
CA SER A 3 -27.98 -10.78 2.37
C SER A 3 -26.81 -10.23 3.21
N GLY A 4 -26.34 -10.99 4.21
CA GLY A 4 -25.25 -10.53 5.08
C GLY A 4 -23.91 -10.35 4.35
N PHE A 5 -23.63 -11.18 3.35
CA PHE A 5 -22.42 -11.04 2.53
C PHE A 5 -22.47 -9.77 1.67
N LEU A 6 -23.61 -9.50 1.01
CA LEU A 6 -23.80 -8.31 0.20
C LEU A 6 -23.73 -7.04 1.05
N ASP A 7 -24.38 -7.01 2.22
CA ASP A 7 -24.33 -5.85 3.12
C ASP A 7 -22.91 -5.57 3.61
N THR A 8 -22.16 -6.62 3.97
CA THR A 8 -20.76 -6.48 4.42
C THR A 8 -19.87 -5.99 3.27
N LEU A 9 -20.05 -6.54 2.06
CA LEU A 9 -19.33 -6.11 0.85
C LEU A 9 -19.61 -4.63 0.54
N LEU A 10 -20.89 -4.23 0.63
CA LEU A 10 -21.33 -2.87 0.32
C LEU A 10 -20.81 -1.86 1.35
N GLN A 11 -20.78 -2.24 2.63
CA GLN A 11 -20.12 -1.46 3.68
C GLN A 11 -18.62 -1.29 3.43
N ILE A 12 -17.93 -2.35 3.02
CA ILE A 12 -16.49 -2.28 2.72
C ILE A 12 -16.25 -1.35 1.53
N VAL A 13 -17.02 -1.50 0.44
CA VAL A 13 -16.92 -0.63 -0.74
C VAL A 13 -17.21 0.83 -0.37
N ALA A 14 -18.23 1.07 0.45
CA ALA A 14 -18.55 2.41 0.95
C ALA A 14 -17.43 2.99 1.82
N LEU A 15 -16.80 2.19 2.68
CA LEU A 15 -15.69 2.61 3.54
C LEU A 15 -14.46 2.98 2.72
N PHE A 16 -14.12 2.15 1.72
CA PHE A 16 -13.03 2.44 0.78
C PHE A 16 -13.32 3.71 -0.03
N ALA A 17 -14.54 3.85 -0.57
CA ALA A 17 -14.94 5.04 -1.31
C ALA A 17 -14.84 6.30 -0.43
N ALA A 18 -15.33 6.25 0.81
CA ALA A 18 -15.23 7.35 1.76
C ALA A 18 -13.77 7.68 2.09
N PHE A 19 -12.91 6.68 2.33
CA PHE A 19 -11.50 6.87 2.57
C PHE A 19 -10.81 7.57 1.39
N PHE A 20 -11.01 7.08 0.16
CA PHE A 20 -10.44 7.71 -1.03
C PHE A 20 -10.96 9.14 -1.24
N LEU A 21 -12.25 9.38 -0.96
CA LEU A 21 -12.87 10.70 -1.09
C LEU A 21 -12.30 11.70 -0.06
N ILE A 22 -12.08 11.26 1.19
CA ILE A 22 -11.40 12.06 2.22
C ILE A 22 -9.98 12.42 1.77
N VAL A 23 -9.21 11.45 1.28
CA VAL A 23 -7.84 11.70 0.77
C VAL A 23 -7.88 12.71 -0.38
N LEU A 24 -8.84 12.58 -1.30
CA LEU A 24 -9.00 13.49 -2.42
C LEU A 24 -9.34 14.92 -1.96
N LEU A 25 -10.25 15.07 -1.00
CA LEU A 25 -10.58 16.36 -0.39
C LEU A 25 -9.38 16.98 0.34
N LEU A 26 -8.59 16.17 1.05
CA LEU A 26 -7.35 16.61 1.70
C LEU A 26 -6.34 17.14 0.67
N LEU A 27 -6.14 16.44 -0.44
CA LEU A 27 -5.27 16.88 -1.53
C LEU A 27 -5.78 18.15 -2.21
N VAL A 28 -7.09 18.27 -2.41
CA VAL A 28 -7.73 19.50 -2.93
C VAL A 28 -7.55 20.65 -1.96
N GLY A 29 -7.71 20.42 -0.65
CA GLY A 29 -7.50 21.42 0.40
C GLY A 29 -6.05 21.90 0.45
N ILE A 30 -5.09 20.98 0.42
CA ILE A 30 -3.66 21.29 0.33
C ILE A 30 -3.37 22.11 -0.93
N ARG A 31 -3.91 21.70 -2.09
CA ARG A 31 -3.73 22.44 -3.34
C ARG A 31 -4.31 23.85 -3.25
N HIS A 32 -5.53 23.99 -2.76
CA HIS A 32 -6.21 25.28 -2.62
C HIS A 32 -5.43 26.22 -1.69
N PHE A 33 -4.98 25.71 -0.54
CA PHE A 33 -4.17 26.46 0.42
C PHE A 33 -2.85 26.92 -0.21
N LEU A 34 -2.16 26.04 -0.94
CA LEU A 34 -0.91 26.38 -1.63
C LEU A 34 -1.08 27.39 -2.77
N THR A 35 -2.29 27.52 -3.34
CA THR A 35 -2.59 28.47 -4.43
C THR A 35 -3.16 29.82 -3.97
N ARG A 36 -3.42 30.01 -2.67
CA ARG A 36 -4.14 31.19 -2.15
C ARG A 36 -3.26 32.41 -1.89
N ASP A 37 -1.94 32.25 -1.83
CA ASP A 37 -0.99 33.34 -1.59
C ASP A 37 -0.51 33.99 -2.90
N GLU A 38 -0.84 35.27 -3.10
CA GLU A 38 -0.50 36.10 -4.27
C GLU A 38 0.99 36.53 -4.36
N ILE A 39 1.91 35.79 -3.71
CA ILE A 39 3.37 35.98 -3.86
C ILE A 39 4.00 34.74 -4.55
N PRO A 40 3.52 34.26 -5.72
CA PRO A 40 3.62 32.83 -6.00
C PRO A 40 4.82 32.48 -6.86
N LEU A 41 5.42 33.40 -7.63
CA LEU A 41 6.34 32.98 -8.69
C LEU A 41 7.71 32.53 -8.19
N GLU A 42 8.36 33.25 -7.27
CA GLU A 42 9.67 32.79 -6.76
C GLU A 42 9.57 31.65 -5.77
N ARG A 43 8.56 31.67 -4.89
CA ARG A 43 8.36 30.61 -3.89
C ARG A 43 7.83 29.33 -4.54
N ALA A 44 6.92 29.41 -5.52
CA ALA A 44 6.54 28.25 -6.33
C ALA A 44 7.69 27.77 -7.20
N ARG A 45 8.55 28.62 -7.77
CA ARG A 45 9.73 28.18 -8.54
C ARG A 45 10.80 27.54 -7.65
N ARG A 46 10.96 28.02 -6.40
CA ARG A 46 11.78 27.35 -5.37
C ARG A 46 11.16 26.01 -4.95
N TYR A 47 9.85 25.96 -4.75
CA TYR A 47 9.12 24.71 -4.50
C TYR A 47 9.17 23.78 -5.69
N GLN A 48 9.14 24.27 -6.93
CA GLN A 48 9.10 23.50 -8.16
C GLN A 48 10.49 22.98 -8.53
N SER A 49 11.55 23.75 -8.23
CA SER A 49 12.94 23.29 -8.33
C SER A 49 13.32 22.32 -7.19
N TRP A 50 12.77 22.52 -5.98
CA TRP A 50 12.85 21.54 -4.89
C TRP A 50 12.06 20.27 -5.24
N TYR A 51 10.83 20.42 -5.74
CA TYR A 51 9.96 19.35 -6.22
C TYR A 51 10.60 18.58 -7.37
N GLN A 52 11.21 19.23 -8.36
CA GLN A 52 11.95 18.56 -9.44
C GLN A 52 13.19 17.82 -8.95
N ARG A 53 13.87 18.31 -7.89
CA ARG A 53 15.05 17.64 -7.31
C ARG A 53 14.69 16.43 -6.44
N PHE A 54 13.53 16.47 -5.78
CA PHE A 54 13.10 15.43 -4.83
C PHE A 54 11.92 14.59 -5.33
N GLN A 55 11.39 14.85 -6.52
CA GLN A 55 10.28 14.08 -7.09
C GLN A 55 10.73 12.65 -7.34
N LEU A 56 10.08 11.75 -6.62
CA LEU A 56 9.86 10.41 -7.13
C LEU A 56 8.98 10.54 -8.36
N ASP A 57 9.29 9.73 -9.38
CA ASP A 57 8.52 9.69 -10.62
C ASP A 57 7.03 9.53 -10.31
N GLY A 58 6.15 10.14 -11.11
CA GLY A 58 4.71 10.12 -10.87
C GLY A 58 4.16 8.69 -10.80
N GLU A 59 4.72 7.80 -11.62
CA GLU A 59 4.44 6.36 -11.57
C GLU A 59 4.85 5.73 -10.22
N VAL A 60 6.07 5.98 -9.77
CA VAL A 60 6.60 5.46 -8.48
C VAL A 60 5.78 5.97 -7.31
N THR A 61 5.43 7.26 -7.33
CA THR A 61 4.63 7.90 -6.28
C THR A 61 3.23 7.29 -6.21
N ALA A 62 2.58 7.08 -7.37
CA ALA A 62 1.27 6.44 -7.43
C ALA A 62 1.33 5.00 -6.86
N PHE A 63 2.33 4.21 -7.24
CA PHE A 63 2.52 2.87 -6.68
C PHE A 63 2.75 2.89 -5.17
N LEU A 64 3.59 3.80 -4.66
CA LEU A 64 3.84 3.92 -3.22
C LEU A 64 2.56 4.26 -2.45
N VAL A 65 1.74 5.17 -2.95
CA VAL A 65 0.45 5.53 -2.33
C VAL A 65 -0.49 4.31 -2.31
N VAL A 66 -0.60 3.59 -3.42
CA VAL A 66 -1.47 2.40 -3.50
C VAL A 66 -0.98 1.29 -2.57
N ILE A 67 0.31 0.94 -2.59
CA ILE A 67 0.87 -0.11 -1.73
C ILE A 67 0.73 0.25 -0.26
N SER A 68 1.06 1.50 0.12
CA SER A 68 0.95 1.94 1.51
C SER A 68 -0.49 1.95 2.01
N ALA A 69 -1.43 2.45 1.21
CA ALA A 69 -2.86 2.42 1.55
C ALA A 69 -3.36 0.99 1.72
N THR A 70 -3.03 0.08 0.80
CA THR A 70 -3.42 -1.33 0.89
C THR A 70 -2.84 -1.99 2.14
N LEU A 71 -1.56 -1.76 2.46
CA LEU A 71 -0.94 -2.30 3.66
C LEU A 71 -1.62 -1.80 4.94
N VAL A 72 -1.93 -0.51 5.02
CA VAL A 72 -2.65 0.06 6.16
C VAL A 72 -4.03 -0.58 6.31
N VAL A 73 -4.77 -0.72 5.21
CA VAL A 73 -6.09 -1.35 5.25
C VAL A 73 -6.00 -2.82 5.67
N CYS A 74 -5.03 -3.57 5.15
CA CYS A 74 -4.79 -4.96 5.58
C CYS A 74 -4.46 -5.05 7.08
N ILE A 75 -3.61 -4.16 7.61
CA ILE A 75 -3.25 -4.12 9.03
C ILE A 75 -4.49 -3.85 9.89
N ILE A 76 -5.33 -2.90 9.51
CA ILE A 76 -6.57 -2.57 10.23
C ILE A 76 -7.55 -3.74 10.15
N ALA A 77 -7.77 -4.31 8.97
CA ALA A 77 -8.69 -5.41 8.76
C ALA A 77 -8.27 -6.66 9.55
N LEU A 78 -6.96 -6.92 9.70
CA LEU A 78 -6.45 -8.03 10.51
C LEU A 78 -6.85 -7.94 11.98
N GLN A 79 -7.03 -6.72 12.52
CA GLN A 79 -7.49 -6.53 13.91
C GLN A 79 -8.95 -6.93 14.12
N ILE A 80 -9.73 -7.00 13.03
CA ILE A 80 -11.16 -7.30 13.06
C ILE A 80 -11.35 -8.76 12.67
N LEU A 81 -11.38 -9.64 13.67
CA LEU A 81 -11.49 -11.09 13.45
C LEU A 81 -12.80 -11.54 12.80
N ALA A 82 -13.82 -10.68 12.82
CA ALA A 82 -15.05 -10.93 12.07
C ALA A 82 -14.82 -10.86 10.54
N ILE A 83 -13.76 -10.19 10.07
CA ILE A 83 -13.40 -10.15 8.66
C ILE A 83 -12.67 -11.46 8.29
N PRO A 84 -13.16 -12.20 7.29
CA PRO A 84 -12.49 -13.41 6.84
C PRO A 84 -11.07 -13.12 6.35
N PHE A 85 -10.09 -13.89 6.85
CA PHE A 85 -8.68 -13.70 6.47
C PHE A 85 -8.46 -13.80 4.95
N GLN A 86 -9.21 -14.66 4.27
CA GLN A 86 -9.19 -14.80 2.80
C GLN A 86 -9.49 -13.49 2.07
N PHE A 87 -10.36 -12.65 2.62
CA PHE A 87 -10.71 -11.35 2.04
C PHE A 87 -9.54 -10.36 2.17
N ILE A 88 -8.87 -10.36 3.32
CA ILE A 88 -7.67 -9.54 3.57
C ILE A 88 -6.55 -9.94 2.60
N LEU A 89 -6.37 -11.25 2.40
CA LEU A 89 -5.41 -11.78 1.42
C LEU A 89 -5.73 -11.32 0.00
N PHE A 90 -7.00 -11.33 -0.39
CA PHE A 90 -7.40 -10.87 -1.71
C PHE A 90 -7.04 -9.39 -1.93
N ILE A 91 -7.31 -8.52 -0.95
CA ILE A 91 -6.92 -7.11 -0.98
C ILE A 91 -5.40 -6.98 -1.12
N PHE A 92 -4.63 -7.71 -0.32
CA PHE A 92 -3.17 -7.66 -0.38
C PHE A 92 -2.60 -8.11 -1.73
N TRP A 93 -3.10 -9.22 -2.28
CA TRP A 93 -2.62 -9.74 -3.56
C TRP A 93 -3.07 -8.90 -4.77
N SER A 94 -4.13 -8.10 -4.62
CA SER A 94 -4.60 -7.21 -5.69
C SER A 94 -3.54 -6.18 -6.12
N THR A 95 -2.73 -5.68 -5.19
CA THR A 95 -1.65 -4.74 -5.54
C THR A 95 -0.47 -5.42 -6.23
N TRP A 96 -0.21 -6.69 -5.93
CA TRP A 96 0.77 -7.49 -6.67
C TRP A 96 0.32 -7.73 -8.12
N LEU A 97 -0.94 -8.11 -8.33
CA LEU A 97 -1.51 -8.29 -9.67
C LEU A 97 -1.41 -7.01 -10.51
N PHE A 98 -1.60 -5.85 -9.89
CA PHE A 98 -1.44 -4.57 -10.57
C PHE A 98 0.00 -4.33 -11.09
N HIS A 99 1.02 -4.79 -10.36
CA HIS A 99 2.41 -4.74 -10.84
C HIS A 99 2.64 -5.64 -12.06
N LEU A 100 2.10 -6.85 -12.06
CA LEU A 100 2.18 -7.78 -13.19
C LEU A 100 1.60 -7.17 -14.45
N LEU A 101 0.40 -6.58 -14.35
CA LEU A 101 -0.27 -5.93 -15.49
C LEU A 101 0.52 -4.71 -16.00
N SER A 102 1.06 -3.90 -15.09
CA SER A 102 1.90 -2.75 -15.45
C SER A 102 3.18 -3.16 -16.18
N LEU A 103 3.80 -4.27 -15.78
CA LEU A 103 5.03 -4.77 -16.38
C LEU A 103 4.79 -5.48 -17.70
N TRP A 104 3.70 -6.24 -17.81
CA TRP A 104 3.26 -6.88 -19.06
C TRP A 104 3.11 -5.88 -20.20
N LYS A 105 2.57 -4.69 -19.91
CA LYS A 105 2.46 -3.61 -20.91
C LYS A 105 3.82 -3.09 -21.36
N LYS A 106 4.84 -3.10 -20.49
CA LYS A 106 6.21 -2.62 -20.76
C LYS A 106 7.06 -3.65 -21.52
N THR A 107 6.85 -4.95 -21.30
CA THR A 107 7.58 -6.05 -21.96
C THR A 107 7.03 -6.41 -23.35
N ARG A 108 5.85 -5.92 -23.74
CA ARG A 108 5.31 -6.12 -25.10
C ARG A 108 6.13 -5.44 -26.20
N VAL A 109 7.00 -4.50 -25.84
CA VAL A 109 7.94 -3.84 -26.74
C VAL A 109 9.27 -4.58 -26.64
N ALA A 110 9.80 -5.08 -27.77
CA ALA A 110 11.08 -5.79 -27.80
C ALA A 110 12.20 -4.94 -27.17
N GLN A 111 12.86 -5.46 -26.15
CA GLN A 111 13.96 -4.78 -25.47
C GLN A 111 15.27 -5.58 -25.62
N LYS A 112 16.39 -4.95 -25.28
CA LYS A 112 17.68 -5.66 -25.22
C LYS A 112 17.59 -6.71 -24.10
N PHE A 113 18.05 -7.94 -24.38
CA PHE A 113 18.07 -9.08 -23.45
C PHE A 113 18.55 -8.73 -22.02
N LYS A 114 19.60 -7.90 -21.89
CA LYS A 114 20.12 -7.44 -20.59
C LYS A 114 19.07 -6.67 -19.75
N LYS A 115 18.21 -5.88 -20.40
CA LYS A 115 17.16 -5.09 -19.75
C LYS A 115 16.00 -5.98 -19.31
N GLU A 116 15.63 -6.96 -20.12
CA GLU A 116 14.60 -7.95 -19.77
C GLU A 116 15.03 -8.81 -18.58
N MET A 117 16.29 -9.25 -18.53
CA MET A 117 16.83 -9.99 -17.38
C MET A 117 16.80 -9.17 -16.08
N MET A 118 17.13 -7.89 -16.14
CA MET A 118 17.02 -7.01 -14.96
C MET A 118 15.57 -6.84 -14.50
N GLN A 119 14.62 -6.69 -15.43
CA GLN A 119 13.20 -6.57 -15.10
C GLN A 119 12.64 -7.86 -14.50
N LEU A 120 13.01 -9.03 -15.03
CA LEU A 120 12.62 -10.33 -14.45
C LEU A 120 13.16 -10.49 -13.02
N LEU A 121 14.43 -10.13 -12.79
CA LEU A 121 15.02 -10.16 -11.45
C LEU A 121 14.28 -9.20 -10.49
N GLY A 122 13.98 -7.98 -10.94
CA GLY A 122 13.20 -7.01 -10.16
C GLY A 122 11.81 -7.52 -9.80
N LEU A 123 11.11 -8.17 -10.74
CA LEU A 123 9.79 -8.76 -10.51
C LEU A 123 9.88 -9.93 -9.51
N LEU A 124 10.91 -10.77 -9.60
CA LEU A 124 11.13 -11.87 -8.69
C LEU A 124 11.38 -11.37 -7.26
N LEU A 125 12.19 -10.32 -7.09
CA LEU A 125 12.44 -9.69 -5.80
C LEU A 125 11.19 -9.04 -5.20
N ILE A 126 10.38 -8.33 -6.01
CA ILE A 126 9.09 -7.79 -5.56
C ILE A 126 8.16 -8.92 -5.16
N THR A 127 8.07 -9.99 -5.94
CA THR A 127 7.22 -11.15 -5.63
C THR A 127 7.66 -11.80 -4.33
N GLY A 128 8.97 -11.94 -4.09
CA GLY A 128 9.52 -12.38 -2.82
C GLY A 128 9.08 -11.51 -1.63
N LEU A 129 9.09 -10.18 -1.77
CA LEU A 129 8.58 -9.26 -0.74
C LEU A 129 7.09 -9.48 -0.45
N TYR A 130 6.27 -9.72 -1.49
CA TYR A 130 4.85 -10.02 -1.30
C TYR A 130 4.64 -11.34 -0.55
N PHE A 131 5.43 -12.39 -0.83
CA PHE A 131 5.39 -13.63 -0.06
C PHE A 131 5.78 -13.42 1.41
N VAL A 132 6.81 -12.63 1.70
CA VAL A 132 7.18 -12.28 3.09
C VAL A 132 6.02 -11.56 3.80
N GLY A 133 5.36 -10.63 3.11
CA GLY A 133 4.16 -9.96 3.63
C GLY A 133 3.01 -10.94 3.91
N TYR A 134 2.75 -11.87 3.00
CA TYR A 134 1.77 -12.94 3.16
C TYR A 134 2.02 -13.78 4.43
N PHE A 135 3.25 -14.30 4.60
CA PHE A 135 3.60 -15.10 5.78
C PHE A 135 3.48 -14.28 7.08
N SER A 136 3.85 -13.01 7.03
CA SER A 136 3.76 -12.09 8.17
C SER A 136 2.29 -11.86 8.58
N MET A 137 1.40 -11.61 7.63
CA MET A 137 -0.04 -11.46 7.90
C MET A 137 -0.67 -12.77 8.40
N ASN A 138 -0.26 -13.92 7.87
CA ASN A 138 -0.75 -15.21 8.33
C ASN A 138 -0.34 -15.50 9.78
N THR A 139 0.91 -15.15 10.13
CA THR A 139 1.43 -15.28 11.49
C THR A 139 0.67 -14.35 12.43
N MET A 140 0.50 -13.10 12.03
CA MET A 140 -0.25 -12.10 12.79
C MET A 140 -1.70 -12.53 13.02
N HIS A 141 -2.38 -13.03 11.99
CA HIS A 141 -3.74 -13.56 12.11
C HIS A 141 -3.80 -14.72 13.11
N SER A 142 -2.85 -15.66 13.05
CA SER A 142 -2.77 -16.79 13.98
C SER A 142 -2.60 -16.34 15.43
N VAL A 143 -1.73 -15.37 15.68
CA VAL A 143 -1.55 -14.78 17.02
C VAL A 143 -2.84 -14.09 17.49
N LEU A 144 -3.48 -13.31 16.63
CA LEU A 144 -4.71 -12.60 16.97
C LEU A 144 -5.85 -13.55 17.34
N VAL A 145 -6.00 -14.67 16.63
CA VAL A 145 -7.00 -15.71 16.93
C VAL A 145 -6.75 -16.33 18.31
N GLN A 146 -5.49 -16.61 18.66
CA GLN A 146 -5.15 -17.17 19.98
C GLN A 146 -5.42 -16.19 21.13
N VAL A 147 -5.22 -14.89 20.88
CA VAL A 147 -5.34 -13.84 21.90
C VAL A 147 -6.80 -13.48 22.21
N VAL A 148 -7.77 -13.86 21.36
CA VAL A 148 -9.23 -13.61 21.59
C VAL A 148 -9.74 -14.12 22.93
N GLY A 149 -9.21 -15.25 23.40
CA GLY A 149 -9.64 -15.86 24.66
C GLY A 149 -9.06 -15.17 25.90
N SER A 150 -8.12 -14.23 25.72
CA SER A 150 -7.42 -13.59 26.83
C SER A 150 -8.21 -12.43 27.46
N PRO A 151 -7.92 -12.04 28.71
CA PRO A 151 -8.45 -10.82 29.31
C PRO A 151 -8.20 -9.57 28.46
N TRP A 152 -9.16 -8.64 28.46
CA TRP A 152 -9.14 -7.42 27.63
C TRP A 152 -7.82 -6.61 27.69
N PRO A 153 -7.18 -6.39 28.85
CA PRO A 153 -5.92 -5.64 28.93
C PRO A 153 -4.78 -6.32 28.15
N ILE A 154 -4.73 -7.66 28.16
CA ILE A 154 -3.73 -8.45 27.44
C ILE A 154 -4.00 -8.37 25.93
N GLN A 155 -5.26 -8.45 25.52
CA GLN A 155 -5.63 -8.28 24.11
C GLN A 155 -5.23 -6.91 23.58
N PHE A 156 -5.52 -5.85 24.34
CA PHE A 156 -5.20 -4.49 23.94
C PHE A 156 -3.69 -4.29 23.80
N GLY A 157 -2.90 -4.78 24.75
CA GLY A 157 -1.43 -4.71 24.71
C GLY A 157 -0.86 -5.41 23.48
N ILE A 158 -1.26 -6.66 23.23
CA ILE A 158 -0.75 -7.45 22.10
C ILE A 158 -1.18 -6.85 20.76
N ARG A 159 -2.45 -6.45 20.60
CA ARG A 159 -2.96 -5.84 19.37
C ARG A 159 -2.22 -4.55 19.03
N SER A 160 -2.03 -3.67 20.02
CA SER A 160 -1.32 -2.40 19.84
C SER A 160 0.15 -2.63 19.46
N TYR A 161 0.82 -3.58 20.13
CA TYR A 161 2.18 -3.97 19.79
C TYR A 161 2.29 -4.49 18.36
N LEU A 162 1.41 -5.40 17.96
CA LEU A 162 1.40 -5.95 16.60
C LEU A 162 1.18 -4.86 15.55
N VAL A 163 0.25 -3.91 15.77
CA VAL A 163 0.03 -2.79 14.85
C VAL A 163 1.29 -1.94 14.69
N LEU A 164 1.94 -1.56 15.79
CA LEU A 164 3.16 -0.73 15.75
C LEU A 164 4.31 -1.44 15.02
N CYS A 165 4.56 -2.71 15.35
CA CYS A 165 5.57 -3.52 14.68
C CYS A 165 5.27 -3.68 13.19
N SER A 166 4.01 -3.97 12.83
CA SER A 166 3.59 -4.12 11.44
C SER A 166 3.77 -2.83 10.65
N LEU A 167 3.48 -1.66 11.23
CA LEU A 167 3.71 -0.37 10.56
C LEU A 167 5.20 -0.11 10.29
N LEU A 168 6.07 -0.40 11.25
CA LEU A 168 7.52 -0.25 11.07
C LEU A 168 8.05 -1.19 9.98
N VAL A 169 7.66 -2.47 10.02
CA VAL A 169 8.07 -3.47 9.02
C VAL A 169 7.50 -3.13 7.64
N ALA A 170 6.24 -2.70 7.56
CA ALA A 170 5.61 -2.27 6.31
C ALA A 170 6.34 -1.06 5.72
N GLY A 171 6.71 -0.07 6.54
CA GLY A 171 7.52 1.07 6.10
C GLY A 171 8.87 0.65 5.52
N GLY A 172 9.57 -0.27 6.20
CA GLY A 172 10.82 -0.85 5.68
C GLY A 172 10.63 -1.60 4.37
N ALA A 173 9.59 -2.42 4.26
CA ALA A 173 9.26 -3.17 3.06
C ALA A 173 8.94 -2.26 1.86
N VAL A 174 8.19 -1.17 2.09
CA VAL A 174 7.88 -0.15 1.08
C VAL A 174 9.15 0.55 0.60
N PHE A 175 10.08 0.85 1.50
CA PHE A 175 11.38 1.43 1.13
C PHE A 175 12.23 0.47 0.28
N ILE A 176 12.31 -0.81 0.67
CA ILE A 176 13.04 -1.83 -0.11
C ILE A 176 12.38 -2.00 -1.49
N TRP A 177 11.05 -2.08 -1.53
CA TRP A 177 10.26 -2.15 -2.75
C TRP A 177 10.59 -0.98 -3.70
N GLN A 178 10.62 0.25 -3.19
CA GLN A 178 10.95 1.45 -3.96
C GLN A 178 12.34 1.34 -4.59
N ARG A 179 13.33 0.84 -3.83
CA ARG A 179 14.71 0.68 -4.32
C ARG A 179 14.80 -0.37 -5.43
N ILE A 180 14.09 -1.49 -5.29
CA ILE A 180 14.02 -2.53 -6.32
C ILE A 180 13.36 -1.98 -7.57
N TYR A 181 12.22 -1.30 -7.43
CA TYR A 181 11.46 -0.77 -8.55
C TYR A 181 12.26 0.26 -9.37
N VAL A 182 12.88 1.24 -8.71
CA VAL A 182 13.65 2.29 -9.37
C VAL A 182 14.92 1.77 -10.03
N LYS A 183 15.59 0.75 -9.46
CA LYS A 183 16.87 0.25 -10.00
C LYS A 183 16.72 -0.86 -11.05
N LEU A 184 15.68 -1.69 -10.94
CA LEU A 184 15.59 -2.93 -11.71
C LEU A 184 14.42 -2.95 -12.70
N LEU A 185 13.36 -2.17 -12.46
CA LEU A 185 12.12 -2.25 -13.24
C LEU A 185 11.82 -1.00 -14.07
N LYS A 186 12.33 0.17 -13.66
CA LYS A 186 12.31 1.40 -14.44
C LYS A 186 13.50 1.45 -15.42
#